data_AF-A0A6P0VC31-F1
#
_entry.id   AF-A0A6P0VC31-F1
#
_cell.length_a   1.000
_cell.length_b   1.000
_cell.length_c   1.000
_cell.angle_alpha   90.00
_cell.angle_beta   90.00
_cell.angle_gamma   90.00
#
_symmetry.space_group_name_H-M   'P 1'
#
loop_
_entity.id
_entity.type
_entity.pdbx_description
1 polymer ?
#
loop_
_entity_poly.entity_id
_entity_poly.type
_entity_poly.pdbx_seq_one_letter_code
_entity_poly.pdbx_strand_id
1 'polypeptide(L)'
;ALLRAWHEQAKSRDIWKKLRLVVVHSTEVYVPMDINQSPFNVGLPIELHPFTEEQVYSLARLHGLRGEIEDFAPLMAMVGGHPYLVRLALYHLARQDIALEEFLQTAPTEAGFYSDHLRRHLWNLQQNPELAAAMWQVASTNKPVRLESEIAFKLHSMGLVHLQGNEVTPRCNLYQQYFRDRLASE
;
A
#
# COMPACT_ATOMS: atom_id res chain seq x y z
N ALA A 1 16.82 -5.02 -20.32
CA ALA A 1 17.52 -4.59 -21.56
C ALA A 1 16.58 -4.11 -22.68
N LEU A 2 15.58 -4.90 -23.11
CA LEU A 2 14.77 -4.61 -24.30
C LEU A 2 13.95 -3.29 -24.25
N LEU A 3 13.21 -3.07 -23.15
CA LEU A 3 12.36 -1.87 -22.98
C LEU A 3 13.18 -0.58 -23.01
N ARG A 4 14.31 -0.57 -22.31
CA ARG A 4 15.27 0.54 -22.32
C ARG A 4 15.83 0.79 -23.71
N ALA A 5 16.22 -0.27 -24.44
CA ALA A 5 16.72 -0.13 -25.80
C ALA A 5 15.69 0.52 -26.74
N TRP A 6 14.42 0.11 -26.68
CA TRP A 6 13.36 0.72 -27.49
C TRP A 6 13.07 2.17 -27.09
N HIS A 7 13.09 2.47 -25.79
CA HIS A 7 12.96 3.85 -25.31
C HIS A 7 14.09 4.76 -25.82
N GLU A 8 15.35 4.29 -25.77
CA GLU A 8 16.49 5.05 -26.29
C GLU A 8 16.43 5.22 -27.82
N GLN A 9 16.00 4.19 -28.57
CA GLN A 9 15.84 4.28 -30.03
C GLN A 9 14.76 5.30 -30.44
N ALA A 10 13.73 5.52 -29.62
CA ALA A 10 12.72 6.54 -29.88
C ALA A 10 13.26 7.98 -29.82
N LYS A 11 14.42 8.20 -29.19
CA LYS A 11 15.07 9.53 -29.16
C LYS A 11 15.66 9.92 -30.52
N SER A 12 16.11 8.95 -31.31
CA SER A 12 16.83 9.20 -32.57
C SER A 12 16.11 8.74 -33.84
N ARG A 13 15.12 7.85 -33.73
CA ARG A 13 14.43 7.25 -34.90
C ARG A 13 12.92 7.46 -34.82
N ASP A 14 12.35 8.16 -35.80
CA ASP A 14 10.94 8.56 -35.79
C ASP A 14 9.95 7.39 -35.77
N ILE A 15 10.29 6.25 -36.38
CA ILE A 15 9.43 5.06 -36.35
C ILE A 15 9.17 4.58 -34.91
N TRP A 16 10.17 4.69 -34.03
CA TRP A 16 10.08 4.26 -32.63
C TRP A 16 9.30 5.24 -31.75
N LYS A 17 9.14 6.50 -32.16
CA LYS A 17 8.29 7.49 -31.45
C LYS A 17 6.81 7.11 -31.45
N LYS A 18 6.37 6.25 -32.38
CA LYS A 18 4.99 5.74 -32.48
C LYS A 18 4.71 4.61 -31.49
N LEU A 19 5.74 3.99 -30.90
CA LEU A 19 5.59 2.95 -29.89
C LEU A 19 5.46 3.60 -28.50
N ARG A 20 4.34 3.33 -27.81
CA ARG A 20 4.13 3.70 -26.41
C ARG A 20 4.11 2.44 -25.56
N LEU A 21 4.96 2.40 -24.54
CA LEU A 21 5.06 1.28 -23.61
C LEU A 21 4.65 1.78 -22.23
N VAL A 22 3.78 1.02 -21.57
CA VAL A 22 3.39 1.26 -20.18
C VAL A 22 3.89 0.06 -19.38
N VAL A 23 4.68 0.34 -18.35
CA VAL A 23 5.23 -0.68 -17.45
C VAL A 23 4.64 -0.43 -16.08
N VAL A 24 4.00 -1.45 -15.52
CA VAL A 24 3.42 -1.41 -14.17
C VAL A 24 4.23 -2.35 -13.29
N HIS A 25 4.72 -1.85 -12.16
CA HIS A 25 5.45 -2.66 -11.18
C HIS A 25 5.01 -2.30 -9.76
N SER A 26 5.10 -3.26 -8.85
CA SER A 26 5.02 -3.02 -7.40
C SER A 26 6.43 -2.99 -6.83
N THR A 27 6.66 -2.16 -5.82
CA THR A 27 7.91 -2.12 -5.05
C THR A 27 7.93 -3.13 -3.89
N GLU A 28 6.85 -3.90 -3.70
CA GLU A 28 6.69 -4.84 -2.58
C GLU A 28 7.73 -5.98 -2.59
N VAL A 29 8.07 -6.49 -3.77
CA VAL A 29 9.16 -7.46 -3.95
C VAL A 29 10.40 -6.68 -4.37
N TYR A 30 11.21 -6.27 -3.40
CA TYR A 30 12.48 -5.61 -3.70
C TYR A 30 13.43 -6.62 -4.34
N VAL A 31 13.50 -6.60 -5.67
CA VAL A 31 14.52 -7.32 -6.43
C VAL A 31 15.71 -6.39 -6.55
N PRO A 32 16.85 -6.66 -5.86
CA PRO A 32 18.05 -5.88 -6.05
C PRO A 32 18.47 -5.99 -7.52
N MET A 33 18.34 -4.89 -8.25
CA MET A 33 18.79 -4.79 -9.63
C MET A 33 19.91 -3.78 -9.73
N ASP A 34 20.89 -4.10 -10.58
CA ASP A 34 21.87 -3.13 -11.04
C ASP A 34 21.14 -1.91 -11.63
N ILE A 35 21.43 -0.74 -11.09
CA ILE A 35 20.85 0.55 -11.49
C ILE A 35 21.03 0.80 -13.00
N ASN A 36 22.12 0.27 -13.58
CA ASN A 36 22.40 0.39 -15.01
C ASN A 36 21.56 -0.56 -15.87
N GLN A 37 20.93 -1.57 -15.27
CA GLN A 37 20.14 -2.60 -15.96
C GLN A 37 18.64 -2.47 -15.69
N SER A 38 18.25 -1.66 -14.70
CA SER A 38 16.85 -1.43 -14.35
C SER A 38 16.06 -0.89 -15.55
N PRO A 39 15.01 -1.60 -16.02
CA PRO A 39 14.11 -1.11 -17.04
C PRO A 39 13.14 -0.05 -16.49
N PHE A 40 13.13 0.20 -15.17
CA PHE A 40 12.20 1.10 -14.49
C PHE A 40 12.73 2.54 -14.36
N ASN A 41 14.00 2.77 -14.71
CA ASN A 41 14.64 4.09 -14.58
C ASN A 41 14.56 4.92 -15.88
N VAL A 42 13.66 4.57 -16.81
CA VAL A 42 13.49 5.25 -18.10
C VAL A 42 12.03 5.57 -18.40
N GLY A 43 11.79 6.72 -19.03
CA GLY A 43 10.44 7.20 -19.36
C GLY A 43 9.87 8.21 -18.34
N LEU A 44 8.56 8.43 -18.43
CA LEU A 44 7.81 9.30 -17.51
C LEU A 44 7.31 8.46 -16.33
N PRO A 45 7.81 8.69 -15.09
CA PRO A 45 7.28 8.01 -13.93
C PRO A 45 5.90 8.58 -13.58
N ILE A 46 4.93 7.71 -13.35
CA ILE A 46 3.61 8.06 -12.81
C ILE A 46 3.46 7.34 -11.48
N GLU A 47 3.48 8.12 -10.39
CA GLU A 47 3.22 7.61 -9.05
C GLU A 47 1.71 7.55 -8.80
N LEU A 48 1.22 6.43 -8.26
CA LEU A 48 -0.17 6.28 -7.85
C LEU A 48 -0.26 6.51 -6.36
N HIS A 49 -0.93 7.59 -5.98
CA HIS A 49 -1.16 7.94 -4.59
C HIS A 49 -2.41 7.25 -4.03
N PRO A 50 -2.53 7.13 -2.69
CA PRO A 50 -3.77 6.73 -2.05
C PRO A 50 -4.93 7.63 -2.48
N PHE A 51 -6.15 7.09 -2.44
CA PHE A 51 -7.34 7.87 -2.71
C PHE A 51 -7.52 8.98 -1.69
N THR A 52 -7.88 10.16 -2.18
CA THR A 52 -8.43 11.21 -1.33
C THR A 52 -9.84 10.83 -0.87
N GLU A 53 -10.33 11.51 0.15
CA GLU A 53 -11.70 11.32 0.63
C GLU A 53 -12.73 11.53 -0.49
N GLU A 54 -12.59 12.59 -1.30
CA GLU A 54 -13.46 12.84 -2.47
C GLU A 54 -13.45 11.69 -3.49
N GLN A 55 -12.28 11.07 -3.70
CA GLN A 55 -12.14 9.91 -4.58
C GLN A 55 -12.82 8.67 -3.98
N VAL A 56 -12.78 8.49 -2.65
CA VAL A 56 -13.50 7.41 -1.96
C VAL A 56 -15.01 7.61 -2.05
N TYR A 57 -15.53 8.81 -1.83
CA TYR A 57 -16.96 9.11 -2.06
C TYR A 57 -17.37 8.84 -3.50
N SER A 58 -16.54 9.24 -4.47
CA SER A 58 -16.80 8.99 -5.89
C SER A 58 -16.84 7.49 -6.20
N LEU A 59 -15.91 6.72 -5.63
CA LEU A 59 -15.88 5.26 -5.80
C LEU A 59 -17.07 4.58 -5.09
N ALA A 60 -17.45 5.04 -3.91
CA ALA A 60 -18.61 4.51 -3.18
C ALA A 60 -19.90 4.65 -4.01
N ARG A 61 -20.10 5.80 -4.68
CA ARG A 61 -21.22 6.00 -5.61
C ARG A 61 -21.21 5.03 -6.79
N LEU A 62 -20.04 4.68 -7.30
CA LEU A 62 -19.89 3.67 -8.37
C LEU A 62 -20.19 2.25 -7.86
N HIS A 63 -19.95 1.99 -6.58
CA HIS A 63 -20.36 0.76 -5.90
C HIS A 63 -21.86 0.70 -5.59
N GLY A 64 -22.60 1.80 -5.79
CA GLY A 64 -24.04 1.88 -5.52
C GLY A 64 -24.40 2.42 -4.14
N LEU A 65 -23.41 2.79 -3.32
CA LEU A 65 -23.62 3.45 -2.03
C LEU A 65 -23.99 4.92 -2.26
N ARG A 66 -25.28 5.24 -2.27
CA ARG A 66 -25.84 6.57 -2.50
C ARG A 66 -26.59 7.06 -1.24
N GLY A 67 -25.85 7.26 -0.16
CA GLY A 67 -26.35 7.88 1.07
C GLY A 67 -26.58 6.92 2.24
N GLU A 68 -26.22 5.64 2.10
CA GLU A 68 -26.25 4.65 3.20
C GLU A 68 -25.14 4.91 4.23
N ILE A 69 -24.05 5.56 3.81
CA ILE A 69 -22.94 5.94 4.66
C ILE A 69 -22.81 7.46 4.59
N GLU A 70 -23.09 8.11 5.72
CA GLU A 70 -23.00 9.57 5.86
C GLU A 70 -21.56 10.06 5.94
N ASP A 71 -20.66 9.23 6.48
CA ASP A 71 -19.26 9.59 6.71
C ASP A 71 -18.30 8.41 6.50
N PHE A 72 -17.34 8.60 5.59
CA PHE A 72 -16.24 7.64 5.35
C PHE A 72 -14.98 7.93 6.18
N ALA A 73 -14.95 8.99 6.99
CA ALA A 73 -13.79 9.32 7.83
C ALA A 73 -13.33 8.14 8.72
N PRO A 74 -14.21 7.31 9.32
CA PRO A 74 -13.77 6.12 10.07
C PRO A 74 -13.06 5.09 9.19
N LEU A 75 -13.55 4.86 7.97
CA LEU A 75 -12.90 3.97 7.00
C LEU A 75 -11.56 4.55 6.54
N MET A 76 -11.51 5.85 6.25
CA MET A 76 -10.29 6.55 5.87
C MET A 76 -9.25 6.51 6.99
N ALA A 77 -9.65 6.68 8.25
CA ALA A 77 -8.77 6.52 9.39
C ALA A 77 -8.23 5.09 9.51
N MET A 78 -9.06 4.08 9.18
CA MET A 78 -8.64 2.68 9.19
C MET A 78 -7.64 2.35 8.08
N VAL A 79 -7.88 2.76 6.84
CA VAL A 79 -7.11 2.25 5.67
C VAL A 79 -6.35 3.30 4.86
N GLY A 80 -6.41 4.58 5.22
CA GLY A 80 -5.58 5.67 4.66
C GLY A 80 -5.75 5.92 3.16
N GLY A 81 -6.88 5.53 2.56
CA GLY A 81 -7.11 5.67 1.11
C GLY A 81 -6.47 4.58 0.24
N HIS A 82 -5.93 3.50 0.81
CA HIS A 82 -5.30 2.43 0.04
C HIS A 82 -6.28 1.81 -0.99
N PRO A 83 -6.04 1.91 -2.32
CA PRO A 83 -7.06 1.60 -3.33
C PRO A 83 -7.69 0.21 -3.21
N TYR A 84 -6.86 -0.82 -2.99
CA TYR A 84 -7.34 -2.19 -2.79
C TYR A 84 -8.21 -2.32 -1.52
N LEU A 85 -7.74 -1.82 -0.37
CA LEU A 85 -8.44 -1.94 0.90
C LEU A 85 -9.77 -1.17 0.89
N VAL A 86 -9.76 0.05 0.35
CA VAL A 86 -10.97 0.86 0.17
C VAL A 86 -11.97 0.12 -0.70
N ARG A 87 -11.56 -0.34 -1.89
CA ARG A 87 -12.46 -1.04 -2.81
C ARG A 87 -13.05 -2.31 -2.18
N LEU A 88 -12.27 -3.06 -1.41
CA LEU A 88 -12.75 -4.28 -0.74
C LEU A 88 -13.79 -3.95 0.35
N ALA A 89 -13.56 -2.90 1.15
CA ALA A 89 -14.59 -2.42 2.08
C ALA A 89 -15.87 -2.03 1.36
N LEU A 90 -15.76 -1.16 0.34
CA LEU A 90 -16.92 -0.69 -0.42
C LEU A 90 -17.67 -1.84 -1.11
N TYR A 91 -16.97 -2.89 -1.54
CA TYR A 91 -17.60 -4.09 -2.11
C TYR A 91 -18.52 -4.79 -1.11
N HIS A 92 -18.04 -5.07 0.10
CA HIS A 92 -18.83 -5.76 1.13
C HIS A 92 -19.94 -4.88 1.71
N LEU A 93 -19.68 -3.58 1.88
CA LEU A 93 -20.67 -2.61 2.34
C LEU A 93 -21.81 -2.44 1.33
N ALA A 94 -21.50 -2.31 0.04
CA ALA A 94 -22.52 -2.19 -1.01
C ALA A 94 -23.39 -3.45 -1.15
N ARG A 95 -22.83 -4.62 -0.84
CA ARG A 95 -23.55 -5.89 -0.82
C ARG A 95 -24.35 -6.12 0.45
N GLN A 96 -24.20 -5.25 1.46
CA GLN A 96 -24.78 -5.41 2.79
C GLN A 96 -24.35 -6.72 3.45
N ASP A 97 -23.15 -7.21 3.14
CA ASP A 97 -22.59 -8.41 3.78
C ASP A 97 -22.29 -8.14 5.27
N ILE A 98 -22.06 -6.87 5.65
CA ILE A 98 -21.69 -6.41 6.99
C ILE A 98 -21.95 -4.90 7.15
N ALA A 99 -22.20 -4.43 8.38
CA ALA A 99 -22.29 -2.99 8.70
C ALA A 99 -20.90 -2.34 8.80
N LEU A 100 -20.80 -1.02 8.61
CA LEU A 100 -19.51 -0.31 8.65
C LEU A 100 -18.82 -0.45 10.00
N GLU A 101 -19.55 -0.33 11.09
CA GLU A 101 -19.02 -0.44 12.45
C GLU A 101 -18.40 -1.83 12.70
N GLU A 102 -19.11 -2.88 12.32
CA GLU A 102 -18.65 -4.27 12.46
C GLU A 102 -17.47 -4.57 11.52
N PHE A 103 -17.50 -4.02 10.30
CA PHE A 103 -16.38 -4.10 9.36
C PHE A 103 -15.12 -3.49 9.98
N LEU A 104 -15.21 -2.31 10.60
CA LEU A 104 -14.07 -1.64 11.21
C LEU A 104 -13.52 -2.38 12.44
N GLN A 105 -14.40 -3.01 13.23
CA GLN A 105 -13.99 -3.82 14.39
C GLN A 105 -13.23 -5.08 13.96
N THR A 106 -13.68 -5.74 12.89
CA THR A 106 -13.08 -7.01 12.41
C THR A 106 -11.92 -6.78 11.44
N ALA A 107 -11.83 -5.61 10.80
CA ALA A 107 -10.82 -5.25 9.81
C ALA A 107 -9.37 -5.62 10.19
N PRO A 108 -8.86 -5.31 11.41
CA PRO A 108 -7.49 -5.61 11.80
C PRO A 108 -7.33 -7.02 12.39
N THR A 109 -8.18 -7.98 12.03
CA THR A 109 -8.17 -9.33 12.62
C THR A 109 -8.07 -10.42 11.55
N GLU A 110 -7.73 -11.64 11.98
CA GLU A 110 -7.72 -12.84 11.13
C GLU A 110 -9.12 -13.23 10.61
N ALA A 111 -10.19 -12.75 11.26
CA ALA A 111 -11.57 -13.02 10.87
C ALA A 111 -12.12 -11.96 9.88
N GLY A 112 -11.45 -10.81 9.75
CA GLY A 112 -11.89 -9.72 8.89
C GLY A 112 -11.65 -9.96 7.41
N PHE A 113 -12.28 -9.13 6.58
CA PHE A 113 -12.15 -9.17 5.12
C PHE A 113 -10.74 -8.85 4.61
N TYR A 114 -9.87 -8.26 5.45
CA TYR A 114 -8.47 -7.99 5.10
C TYR A 114 -7.49 -9.11 5.46
N SER A 115 -7.97 -10.23 6.03
CA SER A 115 -7.11 -11.30 6.56
C SER A 115 -6.09 -11.83 5.55
N ASP A 116 -6.47 -12.11 4.31
CA ASP A 116 -5.52 -12.60 3.28
C ASP A 116 -4.42 -11.59 2.94
N HIS A 117 -4.76 -10.30 2.93
CA HIS A 117 -3.80 -9.22 2.70
C HIS A 117 -2.82 -9.10 3.86
N LEU A 118 -3.35 -9.09 5.08
CA LEU A 118 -2.59 -8.95 6.32
C LEU A 118 -1.69 -10.16 6.57
N ARG A 119 -2.18 -11.39 6.36
CA ARG A 119 -1.40 -12.63 6.47
C ARG A 119 -0.23 -12.68 5.50
N ARG A 120 -0.43 -12.21 4.26
CA ARG A 120 0.66 -12.15 3.26
C ARG A 120 1.80 -11.24 3.74
N HIS A 121 1.46 -10.05 4.22
CA HIS A 121 2.46 -9.14 4.78
C HIS A 121 3.11 -9.70 6.05
N LEU A 122 2.32 -10.30 6.95
CA LEU A 122 2.84 -10.95 8.16
C LEU A 122 3.86 -12.04 7.81
N TRP A 123 3.52 -12.92 6.87
CA TRP A 123 4.42 -13.97 6.39
C TRP A 123 5.73 -13.38 5.87
N ASN A 124 5.66 -12.35 5.02
CA ASN A 124 6.84 -11.69 4.46
C ASN A 124 7.73 -11.02 5.53
N LEU A 125 7.12 -10.40 6.55
CA LEU A 125 7.83 -9.82 7.69
C LEU A 125 8.49 -10.92 8.54
N GLN A 126 7.81 -12.04 8.79
CA GLN A 126 8.34 -13.16 9.57
C GLN A 126 9.56 -13.84 8.91
N GLN A 127 9.67 -13.78 7.57
CA GLN A 127 10.88 -14.24 6.87
C GLN A 127 12.09 -13.33 7.12
N ASN A 128 11.91 -12.13 7.67
CA ASN A 128 12.95 -11.13 7.89
C ASN A 128 12.83 -10.55 9.32
N PRO A 129 13.44 -11.19 10.34
CA PRO A 129 13.25 -10.81 11.75
C PRO A 129 13.53 -9.33 12.06
N GLU A 130 14.51 -8.71 11.39
CA GLU A 130 14.81 -7.28 11.53
C GLU A 130 13.66 -6.38 11.03
N LEU A 131 13.03 -6.74 9.90
CA LEU A 131 11.86 -6.02 9.38
C LEU A 131 10.65 -6.22 10.29
N ALA A 132 10.44 -7.43 10.81
CA ALA A 132 9.37 -7.71 11.77
C ALA A 132 9.53 -6.87 13.05
N ALA A 133 10.72 -6.85 13.65
CA ALA A 133 11.01 -6.05 14.84
C ALA A 133 10.81 -4.55 14.60
N ALA A 134 11.28 -4.04 13.45
CA ALA A 134 11.09 -2.64 13.08
C ALA A 134 9.62 -2.30 12.82
N MET A 135 8.87 -3.17 12.16
CA MET A 135 7.43 -2.96 11.93
C MET A 135 6.65 -2.98 13.25
N TRP A 136 6.99 -3.89 14.17
CA TRP A 136 6.41 -3.91 15.51
C TRP A 136 6.72 -2.62 16.27
N GLN A 137 7.98 -2.13 16.22
CA GLN A 137 8.37 -0.87 16.84
C GLN A 137 7.54 0.29 16.32
N VAL A 138 7.36 0.40 15.00
CA VAL A 138 6.53 1.43 14.35
C VAL A 138 5.05 1.30 14.74
N ALA A 139 4.52 0.09 14.82
CA ALA A 139 3.13 -0.18 15.18
C ALA A 139 2.83 0.07 16.67
N SER A 140 3.82 -0.10 17.55
CA SER A 140 3.65 -0.05 19.01
C SER A 140 3.71 1.36 19.61
N THR A 141 4.16 2.35 18.85
CA THR A 141 4.17 3.75 19.29
C THR A 141 3.14 4.58 18.55
N ASN A 142 2.72 5.68 19.18
CA ASN A 142 1.89 6.72 18.56
C ASN A 142 2.73 7.89 18.04
N LYS A 143 4.07 7.81 18.14
CA LYS A 143 5.01 8.83 17.67
C LYS A 143 5.82 8.27 16.49
N PRO A 144 6.24 9.12 15.54
CA PRO A 144 7.17 8.70 14.49
C PRO A 144 8.45 8.09 15.09
N VAL A 145 8.99 7.07 14.42
CA VAL A 145 10.18 6.34 14.85
C VAL A 145 11.30 6.52 13.85
N ARG A 146 12.53 6.69 14.33
CA ARG A 146 13.70 6.65 13.46
C ARG A 146 14.19 5.21 13.31
N LEU A 147 14.21 4.73 12.07
CA LEU A 147 14.75 3.42 11.70
C LEU A 147 16.02 3.60 10.86
N GLU A 148 16.78 2.52 10.71
CA GLU A 148 17.84 2.45 9.72
C GLU A 148 17.28 2.66 8.31
N SER A 149 18.03 3.37 7.46
CA SER A 149 17.58 3.76 6.12
C SER A 149 17.11 2.58 5.27
N GLU A 150 17.85 1.46 5.29
CA GLU A 150 17.50 0.27 4.50
C GLU A 150 16.21 -0.38 5.00
N ILE A 151 16.04 -0.50 6.32
CA ILE A 151 14.84 -1.05 6.95
C ILE A 151 13.62 -0.15 6.67
N ALA A 152 13.76 1.17 6.86
CA ALA A 152 12.71 2.15 6.56
C ALA A 152 12.28 2.07 5.09
N PHE A 153 13.24 2.01 4.18
CA PHE A 153 13.00 1.92 2.74
C PHE A 153 12.29 0.61 2.36
N LYS A 154 12.70 -0.53 2.91
CA LYS A 154 12.04 -1.84 2.68
C LYS A 154 10.60 -1.83 3.17
N LEU A 155 10.35 -1.39 4.40
CA LEU A 155 8.98 -1.29 4.93
C LEU A 155 8.11 -0.32 4.11
N HIS A 156 8.68 0.80 3.65
CA HIS A 156 7.98 1.75 2.79
C HIS A 156 7.63 1.13 1.43
N SER A 157 8.57 0.37 0.86
CA SER A 157 8.40 -0.34 -0.42
C SER A 157 7.36 -1.46 -0.34
N MET A 158 7.23 -2.11 0.82
CA MET A 158 6.13 -3.05 1.12
C MET A 158 4.77 -2.35 1.26
N GLY A 159 4.72 -1.02 1.27
CA GLY A 159 3.50 -0.25 1.45
C GLY A 159 2.99 -0.24 2.89
N LEU A 160 3.80 -0.60 3.88
CA LEU A 160 3.36 -0.74 5.28
C LEU A 160 3.51 0.56 6.09
N VAL A 161 4.41 1.44 5.67
CA VAL A 161 4.75 2.68 6.40
C VAL A 161 4.79 3.91 5.50
N HIS A 162 4.73 5.07 6.13
CA HIS A 162 5.06 6.37 5.55
C HIS A 162 6.41 6.87 6.07
N LEU A 163 7.13 7.58 5.21
CA LEU A 163 8.35 8.30 5.57
C LEU A 163 7.98 9.76 5.77
N GLN A 164 8.33 10.31 6.93
CA GLN A 164 8.16 11.72 7.29
C GLN A 164 9.52 12.30 7.67
N GLY A 165 10.22 12.88 6.69
CA GLY A 165 11.62 13.26 6.87
C GLY A 165 12.47 12.02 7.16
N ASN A 166 13.11 11.97 8.33
CA ASN A 166 13.93 10.83 8.79
C ASN A 166 13.16 9.88 9.72
N GLU A 167 11.86 10.08 9.88
CA GLU A 167 11.02 9.29 10.77
C GLU A 167 10.01 8.46 9.98
N VAL A 168 9.49 7.43 10.63
CA VAL A 168 8.62 6.41 10.05
C VAL A 168 7.36 6.29 10.89
N THR A 169 6.21 6.25 10.22
CA THR A 169 4.89 6.04 10.83
C THR A 169 4.13 4.91 10.12
N PRO A 170 3.20 4.21 10.79
CA PRO A 170 2.33 3.25 10.12
C PRO A 170 1.59 3.93 8.95
N ARG A 171 1.41 3.23 7.83
CA ARG A 171 0.68 3.80 6.68
C ARG A 171 -0.79 4.06 6.99
N CYS A 172 -1.40 3.19 7.80
CA CYS A 172 -2.78 3.33 8.24
C CYS A 172 -3.00 2.61 9.56
N ASN A 173 -4.12 2.90 10.22
CA ASN A 173 -4.47 2.32 11.52
C ASN A 173 -4.67 0.79 11.44
N LEU A 174 -5.12 0.27 10.29
CA LEU A 174 -5.21 -1.17 10.04
C LEU A 174 -3.89 -1.88 10.31
N TYR A 175 -2.80 -1.36 9.74
CA TYR A 175 -1.47 -1.93 9.92
C TYR A 175 -0.95 -1.69 11.33
N GLN A 176 -1.21 -0.52 11.91
CA GLN A 176 -0.83 -0.24 13.30
C GLN A 176 -1.45 -1.25 14.27
N GLN A 177 -2.76 -1.52 14.17
CA GLN A 177 -3.45 -2.46 15.06
C GLN A 177 -3.01 -3.91 14.82
N TYR A 178 -3.04 -4.37 13.57
CA TYR A 178 -2.75 -5.76 13.25
C TYR A 178 -1.30 -6.13 13.57
N PHE A 179 -0.31 -5.32 13.18
CA PHE A 179 1.09 -5.67 13.42
C PHE A 179 1.55 -5.43 14.85
N ARG A 180 0.89 -4.54 15.61
CA ARG A 180 1.13 -4.43 17.06
C ARG A 180 0.74 -5.72 17.78
N ASP A 181 -0.39 -6.32 17.42
CA ASP A 181 -0.87 -7.58 17.99
C ASP A 181 -0.02 -8.77 17.50
N ARG A 182 0.11 -8.94 16.18
CA ARG A 182 0.69 -10.16 15.58
C ARG A 182 2.21 -10.26 15.62
N LEU A 183 2.92 -9.15 15.84
CA LEU A 183 4.39 -9.13 15.94
C LEU A 183 4.88 -8.87 17.37
N ALA A 184 4.00 -8.87 18.37
CA ALA A 184 4.43 -8.78 19.75
C ALA A 184 5.38 -9.95 20.06
N SER A 185 6.61 -9.63 20.47
CA SER A 185 7.56 -10.62 20.96
C SER A 185 7.05 -11.19 22.28
N GLU A 186 7.01 -12.52 22.40
CA GLU A 186 7.04 -13.19 23.71
C GLU A 186 8.42 -13.04 24.36
#